data_AF-A0A409VEM9-F1
#
_entry.id   AF-A0A409VEM9-F1
#
_cell.length_a   1.000
_cell.length_b   1.000
_cell.length_c   1.000
_cell.angle_alpha   90.00
_cell.angle_beta   90.00
_cell.angle_gamma   90.00
#
_symmetry.space_group_name_H-M   'P 1'
#
loop_
_entity.id
_entity.type
_entity.pdbx_description
1 polymer ?
#
loop_
_entity_poly.entity_id
_entity_poly.type
_entity_poly.pdbx_seq_one_letter_code
_entity_poly.pdbx_strand_id
1 'polypeptide(L)'
;ANQSSLFLEGDSKDRPTKQRRSADDGNHQNAKAPNVSSSFHPTTLSGSSAQRLERTKLRDLNRREKDLIRKENALQARVNALEERISSLSRKEEEVTQMMSQVTQREGQNALRLLEEHFMCSLCYDVLAVPHTLNPPSCGHTFCALCILKWFFSRLHRACGGWHESVDCPICRSLLIITPESVPRSHTTFPFVPNRVAASVIDSLLEKLVETPLTFQASIKREEDEDTCASQSKKDNNSECIRKREQSEENGGSSMSDVLAVAGWKEGGHLRAEWLKRDREGKREMAYLVNHWCTMESHDFIFLKQALGV
;
A
#
# COMPACT_ATOMS: atom_id res chain seq x y z
N ALA A 1 -3.01 4.62 51.69
CA ALA A 1 -1.95 3.63 51.95
C ALA A 1 -1.71 2.83 50.68
N ASN A 2 -0.45 2.79 50.24
CA ASN A 2 0.18 1.89 49.26
C ASN A 2 -0.36 1.80 47.82
N GLN A 3 0.37 2.42 46.88
CA GLN A 3 1.18 1.77 45.83
C GLN A 3 1.67 2.89 44.87
N SER A 4 2.88 3.41 45.03
CA SER A 4 4.16 2.89 44.50
C SER A 4 4.19 2.83 42.96
N SER A 5 4.50 3.98 42.33
CA SER A 5 4.85 4.09 40.92
C SER A 5 6.34 4.44 40.81
N LEU A 6 7.17 3.39 40.76
CA LEU A 6 8.58 3.41 40.38
C LEU A 6 8.69 2.77 39.01
N PHE A 7 9.02 3.53 37.96
CA PHE A 7 9.65 3.05 36.71
C PHE A 7 10.30 4.28 36.06
N LEU A 8 11.58 4.53 36.37
CA LEU A 8 12.77 4.13 35.60
C LEU A 8 12.96 4.96 34.32
N GLU A 9 13.71 6.04 34.51
CA GLU A 9 14.54 6.69 33.50
C GLU A 9 15.49 5.65 32.87
N GLY A 10 15.47 5.59 31.54
CA GLY A 10 16.35 4.74 30.74
C GLY A 10 17.10 5.60 29.73
N ASP A 11 18.15 6.25 30.20
CA ASP A 11 19.26 6.75 29.39
C ASP A 11 19.96 5.58 28.69
N SER A 12 20.09 5.63 27.36
CA SER A 12 21.02 4.78 26.62
C SER A 12 21.36 5.46 25.29
N LYS A 13 22.40 6.28 25.26
CA LYS A 13 23.78 5.93 24.85
C LYS A 13 23.93 5.40 23.42
N ASP A 14 24.67 6.23 22.68
CA ASP A 14 25.76 5.88 21.78
C ASP A 14 25.46 5.30 20.38
N ARG A 15 25.96 6.09 19.41
CA ARG A 15 26.27 5.76 18.02
C ARG A 15 26.90 4.37 17.85
N PRO A 16 26.82 3.86 16.60
CA PRO A 16 28.02 3.39 15.94
C PRO A 16 28.28 4.17 14.64
N THR A 17 29.35 4.95 14.70
CA THR A 17 30.12 5.43 13.55
C THR A 17 30.65 4.21 12.77
N LYS A 18 30.17 3.96 11.55
CA LYS A 18 30.77 2.93 10.69
C LYS A 18 32.05 3.45 10.04
N GLN A 19 33.17 3.06 10.65
CA GLN A 19 34.49 2.84 10.02
C GLN A 19 34.28 2.03 8.71
N ARG A 20 34.80 2.43 7.55
CA ARG A 20 36.21 2.56 7.14
C ARG A 20 37.04 1.31 7.46
N ARG A 21 36.97 0.30 6.58
CA ARG A 21 38.00 -0.73 6.31
C ARG A 21 37.88 -1.14 4.84
N SER A 22 38.88 -0.81 4.03
CA SER A 22 40.07 -1.64 3.71
C SER A 22 39.78 -2.44 2.45
N ALA A 23 40.41 -2.09 1.33
CA ALA A 23 41.79 -2.46 1.00
C ALA A 23 41.88 -3.98 0.79
N ASP A 24 41.84 -4.36 -0.48
CA ASP A 24 42.53 -5.49 -1.08
C ASP A 24 42.08 -5.60 -2.54
N ASP A 25 42.87 -6.03 -3.49
CA ASP A 25 44.31 -5.96 -3.63
C ASP A 25 44.55 -6.38 -5.07
N GLY A 26 45.61 -5.83 -5.66
CA GLY A 26 46.23 -6.45 -6.81
C GLY A 26 45.61 -6.13 -8.17
N ASN A 27 46.40 -6.06 -9.23
CA ASN A 27 47.84 -6.24 -9.31
C ASN A 27 48.22 -5.91 -10.74
N HIS A 28 49.40 -5.28 -10.92
CA HIS A 28 50.32 -5.49 -12.05
C HIS A 28 49.82 -5.18 -13.48
N GLN A 29 50.53 -4.50 -14.37
CA GLN A 29 51.95 -4.25 -14.57
C GLN A 29 52.04 -3.11 -15.61
N ASN A 30 52.80 -2.05 -15.38
CA ASN A 30 54.23 -1.95 -15.71
C ASN A 30 54.50 -1.84 -17.23
N ALA A 31 54.68 -0.60 -17.72
CA ALA A 31 55.49 -0.28 -18.91
C ALA A 31 55.76 1.24 -18.92
N LYS A 32 56.76 1.72 -18.18
CA LYS A 32 58.07 2.14 -18.73
C LYS A 32 57.99 2.77 -20.12
N ALA A 33 57.97 4.09 -20.16
CA ALA A 33 58.40 4.87 -21.32
C ALA A 33 59.94 4.85 -21.39
N PRO A 34 60.55 4.43 -22.51
CA PRO A 34 61.97 4.66 -22.72
C PRO A 34 62.17 6.05 -23.34
N ASN A 35 62.93 6.85 -22.61
CA ASN A 35 63.67 8.00 -23.10
C ASN A 35 64.86 7.47 -23.93
N VAL A 36 64.92 7.78 -25.23
CA VAL A 36 66.11 7.54 -26.07
C VAL A 36 66.33 8.74 -26.97
N SER A 37 67.36 9.51 -26.62
CA SER A 37 68.09 10.37 -27.53
C SER A 37 68.93 9.52 -28.49
N SER A 38 68.86 9.78 -29.80
CA SER A 38 69.91 9.40 -30.77
C SER A 38 69.59 10.05 -32.12
N SER A 39 70.33 11.11 -32.48
CA SER A 39 71.40 11.09 -33.49
C SER A 39 70.90 10.90 -34.92
N PHE A 40 70.88 12.02 -35.65
CA PHE A 40 70.66 12.12 -37.09
C PHE A 40 71.90 11.65 -37.85
N HIS A 41 71.74 10.66 -38.74
CA HIS A 41 72.62 10.46 -39.88
C HIS A 41 71.79 10.22 -41.16
N PRO A 42 72.02 10.99 -42.23
CA PRO A 42 71.41 10.75 -43.53
C PRO A 42 72.24 9.71 -44.30
N THR A 43 71.63 8.61 -44.73
CA THR A 43 72.26 7.65 -45.64
C THR A 43 71.30 7.28 -46.78
N THR A 44 71.88 7.34 -47.96
CA THR A 44 71.32 7.35 -49.30
C THR A 44 70.75 6.00 -49.77
N LEU A 45 69.55 6.08 -50.35
CA LEU A 45 68.99 5.34 -51.49
C LEU A 45 69.58 3.96 -51.84
N SER A 46 68.77 2.92 -51.70
CA SER A 46 68.84 1.70 -52.53
C SER A 46 67.44 1.11 -52.72
N GLY A 47 66.93 1.21 -53.95
CA GLY A 47 65.58 0.80 -54.36
C GLY A 47 65.51 -0.69 -54.64
N SER A 48 64.97 -1.46 -53.70
CA SER A 48 64.48 -2.84 -53.93
C SER A 48 63.49 -3.35 -52.86
N SER A 49 62.93 -2.47 -52.00
CA SER A 49 62.12 -2.88 -50.82
C SER A 49 60.60 -2.79 -50.97
N ALA A 50 60.08 -2.18 -52.03
CA ALA A 50 58.63 -1.88 -52.17
C ALA A 50 57.75 -3.15 -52.24
N GLN A 51 58.18 -4.19 -52.95
CA GLN A 51 57.42 -5.45 -53.06
C GLN A 51 57.38 -6.27 -51.77
N ARG A 52 58.40 -6.13 -50.89
CA ARG A 52 58.42 -6.82 -49.59
C ARG A 52 57.48 -6.15 -48.59
N LEU A 53 57.29 -4.84 -48.70
CA LEU A 53 56.38 -4.07 -47.84
C LEU A 53 54.90 -4.42 -48.11
N GLU A 54 54.51 -4.57 -49.37
CA GLU A 54 53.13 -4.94 -49.75
C GLU A 54 52.72 -6.33 -49.24
N ARG A 55 53.61 -7.31 -49.33
CA ARG A 55 53.34 -8.66 -48.82
C ARG A 55 53.17 -8.70 -47.30
N THR A 56 53.89 -7.84 -46.59
CA THR A 56 53.78 -7.70 -45.13
C THR A 56 52.43 -7.07 -44.77
N LYS A 57 52.00 -6.06 -45.55
CA LYS A 57 50.71 -5.36 -45.38
C LYS A 57 49.49 -6.29 -45.50
N LEU A 58 49.46 -7.21 -46.47
CA LEU A 58 48.34 -8.16 -46.63
C LEU A 58 48.23 -9.16 -45.47
N ARG A 59 49.37 -9.66 -44.98
CA ARG A 59 49.38 -10.58 -43.82
C ARG A 59 48.87 -9.89 -42.56
N ASP A 60 49.29 -8.65 -42.34
CA ASP A 60 48.85 -7.86 -41.18
C ASP A 60 47.36 -7.53 -41.26
N LEU A 61 46.83 -7.22 -42.45
CA LEU A 61 45.39 -7.03 -42.65
C LEU A 61 44.59 -8.29 -42.36
N ASN A 62 44.98 -9.44 -42.91
CA ASN A 62 44.33 -10.72 -42.63
C ASN A 62 44.37 -11.09 -41.13
N ARG A 63 45.45 -10.73 -40.42
CA ARG A 63 45.54 -10.92 -38.97
C ARG A 63 44.54 -10.03 -38.23
N ARG A 64 44.47 -8.74 -38.59
CA ARG A 64 43.51 -7.78 -38.01
C ARG A 64 42.07 -8.20 -38.27
N GLU A 65 41.75 -8.65 -39.48
CA GLU A 65 40.42 -9.14 -39.84
C GLU A 65 40.00 -10.33 -38.96
N LYS A 66 40.88 -11.34 -38.83
CA LYS A 66 40.63 -12.47 -37.93
C LYS A 66 40.44 -12.04 -36.47
N ASP A 67 41.22 -11.08 -36.01
CA ASP A 67 41.10 -10.55 -34.64
C ASP A 67 39.80 -9.76 -34.45
N LEU A 68 39.32 -9.03 -35.47
CA LEU A 68 38.01 -8.35 -35.45
C LEU A 68 36.86 -9.36 -35.41
N ILE A 69 36.88 -10.38 -36.26
CA ILE A 69 35.86 -11.45 -36.26
C ILE A 69 35.78 -12.14 -34.89
N ARG A 70 36.93 -12.40 -34.26
CA ARG A 70 36.96 -12.96 -32.89
C ARG A 70 36.33 -12.02 -31.86
N LYS A 71 36.62 -10.72 -31.95
CA LYS A 71 36.03 -9.71 -31.05
C LYS A 71 34.53 -9.58 -31.26
N GLU A 72 34.08 -9.55 -32.50
CA GLU A 72 32.66 -9.51 -32.87
C GLU A 72 31.92 -10.73 -32.32
N ASN A 73 32.44 -11.93 -32.55
CA ASN A 73 31.87 -13.16 -32.00
C ASN A 73 31.84 -13.14 -30.46
N ALA A 74 32.87 -12.62 -29.81
CA ALA A 74 32.92 -12.49 -28.35
C ALA A 74 31.89 -11.48 -27.83
N LEU A 75 31.70 -10.35 -28.53
CA LEU A 75 30.67 -9.37 -28.20
C LEU A 75 29.27 -9.95 -28.43
N GLN A 76 29.03 -10.65 -29.53
CA GLN A 76 27.75 -11.30 -29.81
C GLN A 76 27.41 -12.35 -28.73
N ALA A 77 28.37 -13.17 -28.33
CA ALA A 77 28.18 -14.12 -27.23
C ALA A 77 27.83 -13.40 -25.92
N ARG A 78 28.46 -12.25 -25.65
CA ARG A 78 28.15 -11.43 -24.47
C ARG A 78 26.76 -10.81 -24.56
N VAL A 79 26.32 -10.34 -25.73
CA VAL A 79 24.96 -9.81 -25.95
C VAL A 79 23.93 -10.90 -25.67
N ASN A 80 24.08 -12.07 -26.29
CA ASN A 80 23.15 -13.20 -26.08
C ASN A 80 23.07 -13.61 -24.60
N ALA A 81 24.22 -13.65 -23.90
CA ALA A 81 24.26 -13.96 -22.46
C ALA A 81 23.54 -12.92 -21.60
N LEU A 82 23.61 -11.63 -22.00
CA LEU A 82 22.86 -10.57 -21.32
C LEU A 82 21.37 -10.65 -21.60
N GLU A 83 20.96 -10.94 -22.84
CA GLU A 83 19.55 -11.14 -23.21
C GLU A 83 18.92 -12.31 -22.45
N GLU A 84 19.64 -13.44 -22.33
CA GLU A 84 19.21 -14.58 -21.51
C GLU A 84 19.05 -14.18 -20.04
N ARG A 85 20.00 -13.40 -19.52
CA ARG A 85 19.94 -12.89 -18.14
C ARG A 85 18.76 -11.94 -17.93
N ILE A 86 18.49 -11.03 -18.86
CA ILE A 86 17.34 -10.10 -18.82
C ILE A 86 16.04 -10.89 -18.84
N SER A 87 15.92 -11.87 -19.73
CA SER A 87 14.74 -12.74 -19.83
C SER A 87 14.52 -13.58 -18.56
N SER A 88 15.60 -14.05 -17.95
CA SER A 88 15.55 -14.76 -16.67
C SER A 88 15.10 -13.86 -15.51
N LEU A 89 15.60 -12.63 -15.44
CA LEU A 89 15.20 -11.66 -14.42
C LEU A 89 13.75 -11.21 -14.59
N SER A 90 13.32 -10.95 -15.82
CA SER A 90 11.93 -10.57 -16.13
C SER A 90 10.92 -11.64 -15.69
N ARG A 91 11.21 -12.93 -15.93
CA ARG A 91 10.35 -14.02 -15.41
C ARG A 91 10.28 -14.04 -13.88
N LYS A 92 11.40 -13.85 -13.19
CA LYS A 92 11.43 -13.79 -11.73
C LYS A 92 10.67 -12.57 -11.18
N GLU A 93 10.75 -11.45 -11.86
CA GLU A 93 10.02 -10.23 -11.52
C GLU A 93 8.50 -10.44 -11.66
N GLU A 94 8.06 -11.09 -12.73
CA GLU A 94 6.65 -11.48 -12.94
C GLU A 94 6.17 -12.44 -11.84
N GLU A 95 6.97 -13.47 -11.51
CA GLU A 95 6.66 -14.41 -10.43
C GLU A 95 6.52 -13.70 -9.07
N VAL A 96 7.46 -12.82 -8.72
CA VAL A 96 7.40 -12.04 -7.47
C VAL A 96 6.19 -11.11 -7.46
N THR A 97 5.88 -10.46 -8.58
CA THR A 97 4.70 -9.58 -8.71
C THR A 97 3.41 -10.37 -8.52
N GLN A 98 3.33 -11.56 -9.10
CA GLN A 98 2.19 -12.46 -8.94
C GLN A 98 2.03 -12.91 -7.49
N MET A 99 3.11 -13.33 -6.83
CA MET A 99 3.06 -13.71 -5.42
C MET A 99 2.64 -12.54 -4.52
N MET A 100 3.19 -11.35 -4.74
CA MET A 100 2.85 -10.15 -3.97
C MET A 100 1.36 -9.80 -4.13
N SER A 101 0.85 -9.85 -5.36
CA SER A 101 -0.58 -9.63 -5.63
C SER A 101 -1.49 -10.61 -4.87
N GLN A 102 -1.09 -11.89 -4.81
CA GLN A 102 -1.85 -12.90 -4.04
C GLN A 102 -1.82 -12.62 -2.53
N VAL A 103 -0.69 -12.17 -1.97
CA VAL A 103 -0.58 -11.82 -0.55
C VAL A 103 -1.50 -10.66 -0.23
N THR A 104 -1.42 -9.56 -0.98
CA THR A 104 -2.29 -8.38 -0.78
C THR A 104 -3.77 -8.73 -0.93
N GLN A 105 -4.12 -9.60 -1.88
CA GLN A 105 -5.49 -10.08 -2.04
C GLN A 105 -5.98 -10.82 -0.78
N ARG A 106 -5.18 -11.75 -0.24
CA ARG A 106 -5.54 -12.49 0.98
C ARG A 106 -5.65 -11.58 2.19
N GLU A 107 -4.74 -10.62 2.32
CA GLU A 107 -4.77 -9.64 3.41
C GLU A 107 -6.03 -8.77 3.35
N GLY A 108 -6.41 -8.29 2.17
CA GLY A 108 -7.66 -7.54 1.97
C GLY A 108 -8.89 -8.37 2.31
N GLN A 109 -8.94 -9.64 1.86
CA GLN A 109 -10.04 -10.55 2.22
C GLN A 109 -10.13 -10.79 3.73
N ASN A 110 -8.99 -11.00 4.40
CA ASN A 110 -8.95 -11.17 5.85
C ASN A 110 -9.38 -9.90 6.59
N ALA A 111 -8.96 -8.72 6.13
CA ALA A 111 -9.36 -7.46 6.73
C ALA A 111 -10.88 -7.23 6.62
N LEU A 112 -11.47 -7.53 5.45
CA LEU A 112 -12.90 -7.44 5.24
C LEU A 112 -13.68 -8.38 6.17
N ARG A 113 -13.26 -9.65 6.27
CA ARG A 113 -13.89 -10.62 7.18
C ARG A 113 -13.85 -10.15 8.64
N LEU A 114 -12.71 -9.59 9.09
CA LEU A 114 -12.61 -9.05 10.45
C LEU A 114 -13.57 -7.88 10.70
N LEU A 115 -13.75 -7.00 9.71
CA LEU A 115 -14.71 -5.90 9.79
C LEU A 115 -16.16 -6.42 9.88
N GLU A 116 -16.51 -7.39 9.05
CA GLU A 116 -17.85 -8.01 9.03
C GLU A 116 -18.12 -8.81 10.32
N GLU A 117 -17.17 -9.58 10.81
CA GLU A 117 -17.40 -10.42 11.99
C GLU A 117 -17.45 -9.63 13.31
N HIS A 118 -16.58 -8.61 13.46
CA HIS A 118 -16.35 -7.98 14.76
C HIS A 118 -16.80 -6.52 14.85
N PHE A 119 -16.97 -5.85 13.70
CA PHE A 119 -17.21 -4.41 13.66
C PHE A 119 -18.49 -4.03 12.91
N MET A 120 -19.47 -4.93 12.86
CA MET A 120 -20.81 -4.61 12.36
C MET A 120 -21.67 -3.95 13.44
N CYS A 121 -22.34 -2.87 13.06
CA CYS A 121 -23.37 -2.26 13.89
C CYS A 121 -24.65 -3.08 13.88
N SER A 122 -25.17 -3.46 15.04
CA SER A 122 -26.41 -4.23 15.16
C SER A 122 -27.69 -3.47 14.78
N LEU A 123 -27.61 -2.15 14.55
CA LEU A 123 -28.76 -1.33 14.13
C LEU A 123 -28.86 -1.19 12.61
N CYS A 124 -27.73 -1.05 11.90
CA CYS A 124 -27.72 -0.90 10.44
C CYS A 124 -27.11 -2.07 9.68
N TYR A 125 -26.55 -3.07 10.38
CA TYR A 125 -25.88 -4.24 9.80
C TYR A 125 -24.79 -3.87 8.80
N ASP A 126 -24.03 -2.84 9.12
CA ASP A 126 -22.92 -2.34 8.31
C ASP A 126 -21.73 -2.06 9.23
N VAL A 127 -20.53 -1.96 8.66
CA VAL A 127 -19.31 -1.60 9.39
C VAL A 127 -19.55 -0.30 10.16
N LEU A 128 -19.16 -0.33 11.44
CA LEU A 128 -19.30 0.77 12.37
C LEU A 128 -18.67 2.05 11.79
N ALA A 129 -19.46 3.12 11.74
CA ALA A 129 -18.99 4.47 11.39
C ALA A 129 -19.07 5.35 12.64
N VAL A 130 -17.92 5.89 13.07
CA VAL A 130 -17.75 6.61 14.34
C VAL A 130 -18.27 5.79 15.54
N PRO A 131 -17.60 4.68 15.91
CA PRO A 131 -18.09 3.78 16.93
C PRO A 131 -18.24 4.48 18.30
N HIS A 132 -19.45 4.42 18.86
CA HIS A 132 -19.78 4.94 20.19
C HIS A 132 -20.38 3.85 21.05
N THR A 133 -19.91 3.76 22.29
CA THR A 133 -20.43 2.86 23.31
C THR A 133 -21.45 3.58 24.18
N LEU A 134 -22.50 2.87 24.56
CA LEU A 134 -23.47 3.37 25.53
C LEU A 134 -22.83 3.47 26.92
N ASN A 135 -23.09 4.57 27.63
CA ASN A 135 -22.59 4.86 28.98
C ASN A 135 -23.47 4.36 30.16
N PRO A 136 -24.09 3.17 30.14
CA PRO A 136 -24.37 2.44 31.36
C PRO A 136 -23.12 1.67 31.79
N PRO A 137 -22.82 1.59 33.10
CA PRO A 137 -21.64 0.88 33.59
C PRO A 137 -21.62 -0.62 33.24
N SER A 138 -22.71 -1.21 32.74
CA SER A 138 -22.86 -2.67 32.65
C SER A 138 -22.94 -3.27 31.24
N CYS A 139 -23.15 -2.50 30.16
CA CYS A 139 -23.48 -3.13 28.86
C CYS A 139 -22.40 -3.06 27.77
N GLY A 140 -21.60 -1.99 27.68
CA GLY A 140 -20.45 -1.90 26.77
C GLY A 140 -20.75 -1.97 25.26
N HIS A 141 -22.01 -2.08 24.83
CA HIS A 141 -22.37 -2.25 23.42
C HIS A 141 -22.04 -1.01 22.58
N THR A 142 -21.44 -1.22 21.42
CA THR A 142 -20.98 -0.19 20.49
C THR A 142 -21.84 -0.14 19.23
N PHE A 143 -22.10 1.06 18.73
CA PHE A 143 -22.92 1.33 17.55
C PHE A 143 -22.31 2.44 16.70
N CYS A 144 -22.78 2.60 15.45
CA CYS A 144 -22.50 3.82 14.69
C CYS A 144 -23.07 5.03 15.43
N ALA A 145 -22.38 6.16 15.40
CA ALA A 145 -22.85 7.41 16.01
C ALA A 145 -24.28 7.77 15.58
N LEU A 146 -24.55 7.83 14.28
CA LEU A 146 -25.88 8.19 13.76
C LEU A 146 -26.96 7.17 14.15
N CYS A 147 -26.62 5.87 14.16
CA CYS A 147 -27.59 4.82 14.49
C CYS A 147 -28.04 4.95 15.95
N ILE A 148 -27.09 5.15 16.87
CA ILE A 148 -27.44 5.25 18.29
C ILE A 148 -28.11 6.58 18.63
N LEU A 149 -27.77 7.67 17.93
CA LEU A 149 -28.51 8.94 18.03
C LEU A 149 -29.96 8.76 17.58
N LYS A 150 -30.19 8.21 16.39
CA LYS A 150 -31.55 7.95 15.89
C LYS A 150 -32.36 7.08 16.86
N TRP A 151 -31.77 6.02 17.39
CA TRP A 151 -32.41 5.20 18.42
C TRP A 151 -32.77 6.02 19.66
N PHE A 152 -31.81 6.73 20.23
CA PHE A 152 -32.00 7.51 21.47
C PHE A 152 -33.06 8.61 21.32
N PHE A 153 -33.04 9.34 20.20
CA PHE A 153 -34.00 10.40 19.89
C PHE A 153 -35.35 9.88 19.39
N SER A 154 -35.44 8.63 18.91
CA SER A 154 -36.75 8.03 18.59
C SER A 154 -37.67 7.98 19.82
N ARG A 155 -37.09 7.84 21.02
CA ARG A 155 -37.79 7.81 22.32
C ARG A 155 -38.12 9.20 22.89
N LEU A 156 -37.60 10.28 22.31
CA LEU A 156 -37.89 11.64 22.74
C LEU A 156 -39.34 12.01 22.39
N HIS A 157 -40.10 12.55 23.35
CA HIS A 157 -41.47 12.98 23.13
C HIS A 157 -41.53 14.27 22.29
N ARG A 158 -42.24 14.23 21.16
CA ARG A 158 -42.28 15.35 20.18
C ARG A 158 -42.88 16.64 20.74
N ALA A 159 -43.83 16.55 21.67
CA ALA A 159 -44.56 17.74 22.14
C ALA A 159 -43.80 18.52 23.22
N CYS A 160 -43.08 17.84 24.12
CA CYS A 160 -42.40 18.48 25.24
C CYS A 160 -40.86 18.42 25.16
N GLY A 161 -40.28 17.60 24.27
CA GLY A 161 -38.84 17.43 24.16
C GLY A 161 -38.19 16.76 25.38
N GLY A 162 -38.95 15.96 26.13
CA GLY A 162 -38.48 15.13 27.23
C GLY A 162 -38.51 13.64 26.92
N TRP A 163 -37.80 12.83 27.72
CA TRP A 163 -37.87 11.37 27.68
C TRP A 163 -38.75 10.88 28.84
N HIS A 164 -40.03 10.63 28.56
CA HIS A 164 -40.97 10.12 29.58
C HIS A 164 -40.84 8.61 29.82
N GLU A 165 -40.14 7.92 28.92
CA GLU A 165 -39.81 6.50 29.03
C GLU A 165 -38.29 6.34 29.19
N SER A 166 -37.88 5.36 29.99
CA SER A 166 -36.47 5.02 30.11
C SER A 166 -35.92 4.55 28.77
N VAL A 167 -34.82 5.13 28.32
CA VAL A 167 -34.12 4.65 27.12
C VAL A 167 -33.22 3.48 27.50
N ASP A 168 -33.30 2.40 26.74
CA ASP A 168 -32.59 1.16 26.95
C ASP A 168 -31.62 0.84 25.80
N CYS A 169 -30.60 0.04 26.09
CA CYS A 169 -29.70 -0.49 25.08
C CYS A 169 -30.47 -1.37 24.08
N PRO A 170 -30.35 -1.14 22.75
CA PRO A 170 -31.05 -1.94 21.74
C PRO A 170 -30.75 -3.45 21.81
N ILE A 171 -29.55 -3.82 22.27
CA ILE A 171 -29.08 -5.22 22.27
C ILE A 171 -29.51 -5.93 23.56
N CYS A 172 -29.21 -5.37 24.72
CA CYS A 172 -29.34 -6.07 26.00
C CYS A 172 -30.36 -5.47 26.96
N ARG A 173 -31.08 -4.42 26.56
CA ARG A 173 -32.10 -3.73 27.36
C ARG A 173 -31.58 -3.10 28.67
N SER A 174 -30.26 -3.00 28.85
CA SER A 174 -29.68 -2.27 29.98
C SER A 174 -30.09 -0.79 29.93
N LEU A 175 -30.53 -0.26 31.07
CA LEU A 175 -31.05 1.10 31.18
C LEU A 175 -29.93 2.13 30.99
N LEU A 176 -30.19 3.16 30.19
CA LEU A 176 -29.30 4.30 30.03
C LEU A 176 -29.43 5.29 31.18
N ILE A 177 -28.40 6.12 31.37
CA ILE A 177 -28.44 7.23 32.33
C ILE A 177 -29.63 8.13 31.96
N ILE A 178 -30.47 8.42 32.95
CA ILE A 178 -31.60 9.34 32.79
C ILE A 178 -31.04 10.73 32.49
N THR A 179 -31.45 11.31 31.36
CA THR A 179 -31.07 12.67 30.99
C THR A 179 -31.86 13.66 31.87
N PRO A 180 -31.21 14.45 32.73
CA PRO A 180 -31.91 15.42 33.56
C PRO A 180 -32.58 16.50 32.70
N GLU A 181 -33.77 16.94 33.08
CA GLU A 181 -34.49 18.01 32.38
C GLU A 181 -33.91 19.40 32.66
N SER A 182 -33.27 19.58 33.82
CA SER A 182 -32.71 20.86 34.25
C SER A 182 -31.46 21.25 33.46
N VAL A 183 -31.45 22.46 32.93
CA VAL A 183 -30.29 23.12 32.33
C VAL A 183 -29.67 24.07 33.37
N PRO A 184 -28.34 24.08 33.57
CA PRO A 184 -27.34 23.34 32.81
C PRO A 184 -27.23 21.87 33.22
N ARG A 185 -27.08 20.99 32.22
CA ARG A 185 -26.79 19.55 32.44
C ARG A 185 -25.30 19.34 32.75
N SER A 186 -24.97 18.28 33.48
CA SER A 186 -23.59 17.85 33.66
C SER A 186 -23.12 17.01 32.46
N HIS A 187 -21.88 17.19 32.01
CA HIS A 187 -21.26 16.33 30.99
C HIS A 187 -21.24 14.85 31.37
N THR A 188 -21.23 14.52 32.67
CA THR A 188 -21.29 13.13 33.14
C THR A 188 -22.61 12.42 32.85
N THR A 189 -23.66 13.17 32.52
CA THR A 189 -24.97 12.63 32.12
C THR A 189 -25.06 12.31 30.63
N PHE A 190 -23.99 12.60 29.88
CA PHE A 190 -23.95 12.30 28.45
C PHE A 190 -23.93 10.77 28.22
N PRO A 191 -24.89 10.22 27.44
CA PRO A 191 -25.12 8.78 27.38
C PRO A 191 -24.17 8.03 26.42
N PHE A 192 -23.28 8.73 25.71
CA PHE A 192 -22.41 8.15 24.69
C PHE A 192 -20.93 8.38 25.02
N VAL A 193 -20.11 7.35 24.84
CA VAL A 193 -18.65 7.44 24.98
C VAL A 193 -18.01 7.01 23.67
N PRO A 194 -17.10 7.79 23.06
CA PRO A 194 -16.41 7.37 21.85
C PRO A 194 -15.55 6.12 22.10
N ASN A 195 -15.73 5.07 21.30
CA ASN A 195 -14.92 3.86 21.38
C ASN A 195 -13.69 4.02 20.47
N ARG A 196 -12.67 4.73 20.98
CA ARG A 196 -11.45 5.05 20.23
C ARG A 196 -10.66 3.82 19.79
N VAL A 197 -10.67 2.75 20.60
CA VAL A 197 -9.99 1.50 20.26
C VAL A 197 -10.64 0.86 19.03
N ALA A 198 -11.97 0.71 19.03
CA ALA A 198 -12.69 0.21 17.86
C ALA A 198 -12.47 1.09 16.63
N ALA A 199 -12.50 2.42 16.80
CA ALA A 199 -12.25 3.35 15.69
C ALA A 199 -10.86 3.12 15.07
N SER A 200 -9.79 3.07 15.86
CA SER A 200 -8.43 2.86 15.36
C SER A 200 -8.25 1.50 14.67
N VAL A 201 -8.89 0.43 15.18
CA VAL A 201 -8.82 -0.88 14.54
C VAL A 201 -9.57 -0.88 13.22
N ILE A 202 -10.77 -0.28 13.17
CA ILE A 202 -11.55 -0.15 11.93
C ILE A 202 -10.76 0.65 10.89
N ASP A 203 -10.20 1.80 11.27
CA ASP A 203 -9.41 2.64 10.35
C ASP A 203 -8.22 1.86 9.78
N SER A 204 -7.48 1.13 10.62
CA SER A 204 -6.34 0.30 10.17
C SER A 204 -6.76 -0.85 9.23
N LEU A 205 -7.90 -1.48 9.49
CA LEU A 205 -8.44 -2.53 8.61
C LEU A 205 -8.94 -1.94 7.28
N LEU A 206 -9.57 -0.76 7.31
CA LEU A 206 -9.99 -0.04 6.11
C LEU A 206 -8.78 0.39 5.28
N GLU A 207 -7.70 0.90 5.87
CA GLU A 207 -6.46 1.24 5.16
C GLU A 207 -5.91 0.05 4.35
N LYS A 208 -5.92 -1.16 4.94
CA LYS A 208 -5.52 -2.40 4.23
C LYS A 208 -6.41 -2.75 3.04
N LEU A 209 -7.68 -2.34 3.04
CA LEU A 209 -8.59 -2.53 1.90
C LEU A 209 -8.34 -1.50 0.79
N VAL A 210 -7.79 -0.35 1.13
CA VAL A 210 -7.52 0.77 0.22
C VAL A 210 -6.20 0.60 -0.49
N GLU A 211 -5.20 0.06 0.21
CA GLU A 211 -3.89 -0.28 -0.32
C GLU A 211 -4.04 -1.23 -1.51
N THR A 212 -4.22 -0.62 -2.67
CA THR A 212 -4.02 -1.28 -3.94
C THR A 212 -2.51 -1.48 -4.00
N PRO A 213 -2.00 -2.69 -4.28
CA PRO A 213 -0.59 -2.83 -4.55
C PRO A 213 -0.35 -1.90 -5.72
N LEU A 214 0.33 -0.77 -5.44
CA LEU A 214 0.77 0.14 -6.48
C LEU A 214 1.57 -0.79 -7.36
N THR A 215 0.97 -1.15 -8.50
CA THR A 215 1.68 -1.85 -9.54
C THR A 215 2.86 -0.93 -9.73
N PHE A 216 4.06 -1.42 -9.40
CA PHE A 216 5.30 -0.72 -9.69
C PHE A 216 5.39 -0.69 -11.22
N GLN A 217 4.54 0.12 -11.85
CA GLN A 217 4.87 0.85 -13.04
C GLN A 217 5.91 1.87 -12.59
N ALA A 218 7.07 1.38 -12.13
CA ALA A 218 8.31 1.95 -12.58
C ALA A 218 8.26 1.76 -14.10
N SER A 219 7.54 2.66 -14.79
CA SER A 219 7.95 3.05 -16.11
C SER A 219 9.39 3.53 -15.89
N ILE A 220 10.33 2.60 -16.02
CA ILE A 220 11.71 2.94 -16.30
C ILE A 220 11.54 3.85 -17.50
N LYS A 221 11.67 5.14 -17.22
CA LYS A 221 11.61 6.21 -18.21
C LYS A 221 12.83 5.91 -19.05
N ARG A 222 12.65 5.03 -20.03
CA ARG A 222 13.66 4.65 -20.99
C ARG A 222 13.94 5.97 -21.66
N GLU A 223 15.09 6.57 -21.36
CA GLU A 223 15.56 7.74 -22.07
C GLU A 223 15.51 7.33 -23.55
N GLU A 224 14.59 7.97 -24.28
CA GLU A 224 14.46 7.83 -25.71
C GLU A 224 15.73 8.45 -26.29
N ASP A 225 16.78 7.65 -26.44
CA ASP A 225 17.83 7.96 -27.42
C ASP A 225 17.14 7.92 -28.79
N GLU A 226 16.93 9.13 -29.33
CA GLU A 226 16.63 9.39 -30.73
C GLU A 226 17.72 8.74 -31.58
N ASP A 227 17.47 7.54 -32.11
CA ASP A 227 18.12 7.09 -33.34
C ASP A 227 17.21 6.12 -34.12
N THR A 228 16.45 6.74 -35.01
CA THR A 228 15.97 6.28 -36.32
C THR A 228 16.54 4.93 -36.81
N CYS A 229 15.66 3.93 -36.99
CA CYS A 229 15.65 3.15 -38.24
C CYS A 229 14.32 2.45 -38.48
N ALA A 230 13.65 2.86 -39.56
CA ALA A 230 12.48 2.22 -40.11
C ALA A 230 12.82 0.84 -40.68
N SER A 231 12.02 -0.18 -40.37
CA SER A 231 11.91 -1.37 -41.21
C SER A 231 10.54 -2.02 -41.03
N GLN A 232 9.76 -1.95 -42.11
CA GLN A 232 8.52 -2.66 -42.30
C GLN A 232 8.82 -4.16 -42.46
N SER A 233 8.14 -5.03 -41.72
CA SER A 233 7.99 -6.42 -42.17
C SER A 233 6.65 -7.00 -41.72
N LYS A 234 5.93 -7.54 -42.71
CA LYS A 234 4.69 -8.31 -42.65
C LYS A 234 4.99 -9.75 -42.22
N LYS A 235 3.92 -10.49 -41.87
CA LYS A 235 3.77 -11.97 -41.73
C LYS A 235 4.06 -12.54 -40.33
N ASP A 236 3.41 -13.59 -39.83
CA ASP A 236 2.38 -14.50 -40.34
C ASP A 236 1.70 -15.18 -39.13
N ASN A 237 0.49 -15.70 -39.38
CA ASN A 237 -0.29 -16.59 -38.50
C ASN A 237 0.45 -17.89 -38.09
N ASN A 238 0.37 -18.28 -36.82
CA ASN A 238 0.29 -19.68 -36.34
C ASN A 238 -0.02 -19.64 -34.82
N SER A 239 -1.20 -20.01 -34.31
CA SER A 239 -1.78 -21.36 -34.16
C SER A 239 -0.90 -22.36 -33.40
N GLU A 240 -1.53 -23.11 -32.48
CA GLU A 240 -1.03 -24.22 -31.63
C GLU A 240 -0.30 -23.85 -30.32
N CYS A 241 -0.47 -24.52 -29.18
CA CYS A 241 -1.12 -25.79 -28.85
C CYS A 241 -1.55 -25.75 -27.36
N ILE A 242 -2.84 -25.95 -27.08
CA ILE A 242 -3.40 -25.94 -25.73
C ILE A 242 -3.20 -27.32 -25.11
N ARG A 243 -2.28 -27.45 -24.14
CA ARG A 243 -2.16 -28.64 -23.29
C ARG A 243 -3.11 -28.51 -22.10
N LYS A 244 -4.21 -29.26 -22.17
CA LYS A 244 -5.17 -29.52 -21.08
C LYS A 244 -4.45 -30.28 -19.97
N ARG A 245 -4.14 -29.62 -18.85
CA ARG A 245 -3.68 -30.25 -17.61
C ARG A 245 -4.87 -30.39 -16.68
N GLU A 246 -5.32 -31.62 -16.51
CA GLU A 246 -6.41 -31.99 -15.61
C GLU A 246 -5.91 -32.09 -14.15
N GLN A 247 -6.75 -31.54 -13.27
CA GLN A 247 -7.05 -31.98 -11.91
C GLN A 247 -6.01 -31.85 -10.79
N SER A 248 -6.35 -30.96 -9.87
CA SER A 248 -6.37 -31.26 -8.42
C SER A 248 -7.46 -30.40 -7.78
N GLU A 249 -8.66 -30.95 -7.65
CA GLU A 249 -9.85 -30.33 -7.05
C GLU A 249 -9.85 -30.46 -5.53
N GLU A 250 -8.91 -29.83 -4.84
CA GLU A 250 -9.02 -29.64 -3.38
C GLU A 250 -8.32 -28.32 -3.03
N ASN A 251 -9.00 -27.20 -3.25
CA ASN A 251 -8.62 -25.99 -2.52
C ASN A 251 -9.80 -25.04 -2.43
N GLY A 252 -10.16 -24.67 -1.21
CA GLY A 252 -11.34 -23.88 -0.87
C GLY A 252 -11.51 -22.71 -1.83
N GLY A 253 -12.50 -22.82 -2.71
CA GLY A 253 -12.81 -21.80 -3.70
C GLY A 253 -13.18 -20.53 -2.96
N SER A 254 -12.25 -19.57 -2.93
CA SER A 254 -12.57 -18.20 -2.57
C SER A 254 -13.66 -17.75 -3.55
N SER A 255 -14.87 -17.56 -3.03
CA SER A 255 -16.03 -17.22 -3.84
C SER A 255 -15.72 -15.95 -4.62
N MET A 256 -16.04 -15.91 -5.92
CA MET A 256 -15.90 -14.71 -6.75
C MET A 256 -16.59 -13.48 -6.13
N SER A 257 -17.60 -13.72 -5.27
CA SER A 257 -18.26 -12.73 -4.43
C SER A 257 -17.28 -11.96 -3.52
N ASP A 258 -16.31 -12.64 -2.90
CA ASP A 258 -15.37 -12.02 -1.95
C ASP A 258 -14.48 -10.99 -2.67
N VAL A 259 -14.09 -11.27 -3.91
CA VAL A 259 -13.24 -10.37 -4.71
C VAL A 259 -13.99 -9.09 -5.08
N LEU A 260 -15.27 -9.20 -5.45
CA LEU A 260 -16.13 -8.05 -5.75
C LEU A 260 -16.42 -7.21 -4.50
N ALA A 261 -16.59 -7.85 -3.34
CA ALA A 261 -16.81 -7.16 -2.07
C ALA A 261 -15.62 -6.28 -1.68
N VAL A 262 -14.39 -6.80 -1.76
CA VAL A 262 -13.17 -6.02 -1.50
C VAL A 262 -13.04 -4.84 -2.47
N ALA A 263 -13.43 -5.00 -3.74
CA ALA A 263 -13.41 -3.90 -4.71
C ALA A 263 -14.36 -2.74 -4.33
N GLY A 264 -15.48 -3.01 -3.66
CA GLY A 264 -16.40 -1.99 -3.16
C GLY A 264 -15.79 -1.08 -2.08
N TRP A 265 -14.74 -1.55 -1.39
CA TRP A 265 -14.03 -0.83 -0.33
C TRP A 265 -12.77 -0.09 -0.80
N LYS A 266 -12.36 -0.25 -2.06
CA LYS A 266 -11.20 0.46 -2.63
C LYS A 266 -11.46 1.97 -2.79
N GLU A 267 -10.42 2.73 -3.12
CA GLU A 267 -10.55 4.15 -3.50
C GLU A 267 -11.56 4.32 -4.65
N GLY A 268 -12.54 5.22 -4.46
CA GLY A 268 -13.66 5.39 -5.38
C GLY A 268 -14.76 4.32 -5.30
N GLY A 269 -14.62 3.30 -4.45
CA GLY A 269 -15.62 2.28 -4.20
C GLY A 269 -16.85 2.81 -3.47
N HIS A 270 -18.04 2.34 -3.85
CA HIS A 270 -19.31 2.83 -3.32
C HIS A 270 -19.49 2.56 -1.82
N LEU A 271 -19.11 1.38 -1.32
CA LEU A 271 -19.21 1.02 0.10
C LEU A 271 -18.34 1.94 0.95
N ARG A 272 -17.11 2.22 0.51
CA ARG A 272 -16.22 3.15 1.19
C ARG A 272 -16.74 4.59 1.15
N ALA A 273 -17.28 5.03 0.02
CA ALA A 273 -17.87 6.37 -0.09
C ALA A 273 -19.07 6.55 0.86
N GLU A 274 -19.94 5.55 0.96
CA GLU A 274 -21.06 5.54 1.91
C GLU A 274 -20.57 5.54 3.36
N TRP A 275 -19.59 4.70 3.70
CA TRP A 275 -19.00 4.66 5.03
C TRP A 275 -18.37 6.01 5.41
N LEU A 276 -17.59 6.63 4.53
CA LEU A 276 -16.99 7.96 4.74
C LEU A 276 -18.03 9.06 4.92
N LYS A 277 -19.17 8.96 4.23
CA LYS A 277 -20.30 9.87 4.44
C LYS A 277 -20.87 9.69 5.86
N ARG A 278 -21.16 8.46 6.27
CA ARG A 278 -21.65 8.14 7.63
C ARG A 278 -20.65 8.56 8.71
N ASP A 279 -19.35 8.39 8.46
CA ASP A 279 -18.28 8.79 9.39
C ASP A 279 -18.27 10.32 9.60
N ARG A 280 -18.27 11.09 8.50
CA ARG A 280 -18.29 12.56 8.57
C ARG A 280 -19.56 13.10 9.23
N GLU A 281 -20.71 12.58 8.85
CA GLU A 281 -22.00 12.98 9.43
C GLU A 281 -22.07 12.61 10.91
N GLY A 282 -21.69 11.37 11.27
CA GLY A 282 -21.66 10.91 12.65
C GLY A 282 -20.74 11.73 13.56
N LYS A 283 -19.54 12.11 13.06
CA LYS A 283 -18.60 12.98 13.78
C LYS A 283 -19.20 14.36 14.02
N ARG A 284 -19.86 14.93 13.01
CA ARG A 284 -20.50 16.24 13.10
C ARG A 284 -21.62 16.25 14.14
N GLU A 285 -22.55 15.30 14.06
CA GLU A 285 -23.71 15.24 14.98
C GLU A 285 -23.28 14.95 16.42
N MET A 286 -22.33 14.03 16.64
CA MET A 286 -21.81 13.76 17.98
C MET A 286 -21.04 14.95 18.55
N ALA A 287 -20.20 15.61 17.75
CA ALA A 287 -19.46 16.79 18.21
C ALA A 287 -20.43 17.93 18.57
N TYR A 288 -21.44 18.17 17.74
CA TYR A 288 -22.49 19.15 18.04
C TYR A 288 -23.18 18.84 19.37
N LEU A 289 -23.65 17.60 19.54
CA LEU A 289 -24.36 17.20 20.75
C LEU A 289 -23.48 17.30 22.00
N VAL A 290 -22.23 16.83 21.96
CA VAL A 290 -21.28 16.91 23.10
C VAL A 290 -21.02 18.35 23.52
N ASN A 291 -20.82 19.25 22.56
CA ASN A 291 -20.46 20.64 22.83
C ASN A 291 -21.63 21.46 23.41
N HIS A 292 -22.86 21.09 23.07
CA HIS A 292 -24.06 21.82 23.51
C HIS A 292 -24.85 21.07 24.59
N TRP A 293 -24.47 19.84 24.96
CA TRP A 293 -25.23 18.97 25.89
C TRP A 293 -25.66 19.69 27.17
N CYS A 294 -24.75 20.46 27.75
CA CYS A 294 -24.94 21.16 29.01
C CYS A 294 -25.93 22.32 28.91
N THR A 295 -26.14 22.89 27.72
CA THR A 295 -26.93 24.11 27.51
C THR A 295 -28.15 23.93 26.63
N MET A 296 -28.24 22.83 25.87
CA MET A 296 -29.42 22.53 25.06
C MET A 296 -30.67 22.52 25.93
N GLU A 297 -31.79 22.96 25.40
CA GLU A 297 -33.11 22.87 26.00
C GLU A 297 -33.97 21.83 25.28
N SER A 298 -35.20 21.62 25.75
CA SER A 298 -36.11 20.65 25.15
C SER A 298 -36.44 20.95 23.68
N HIS A 299 -36.47 22.23 23.29
CA HIS A 299 -36.72 22.63 21.90
C HIS A 299 -35.56 22.25 20.97
N ASP A 300 -34.30 22.34 21.45
CA ASP A 300 -33.12 21.90 20.70
C ASP A 300 -33.14 20.39 20.45
N PHE A 301 -33.60 19.61 21.43
CA PHE A 301 -33.76 18.17 21.26
C PHE A 301 -34.83 17.81 20.24
N ILE A 302 -35.94 18.56 20.19
CA ILE A 302 -36.97 18.39 19.15
C ILE A 302 -36.39 18.71 17.77
N PHE A 303 -35.64 19.80 17.64
CA PHE A 303 -34.98 20.16 16.38
C PHE A 303 -34.00 19.06 15.93
N LEU A 304 -33.17 18.56 16.84
CA LEU A 304 -32.21 17.50 16.55
C LEU A 304 -32.93 16.19 16.15
N LYS A 305 -34.03 15.84 16.83
CA LYS A 305 -34.88 14.71 16.44
C LYS A 305 -35.38 14.83 15.00
N GLN A 306 -35.88 16.01 14.63
CA GLN A 306 -36.35 16.27 13.26
C GLN A 306 -35.20 16.20 12.24
N ALA A 307 -34.03 16.77 12.56
CA ALA A 307 -32.85 16.73 11.70
C ALA A 307 -32.33 15.29 11.49
N LEU A 308 -32.43 14.43 12.50
CA LEU A 308 -32.11 13.01 12.42
C LEU A 308 -33.15 12.18 11.63
N GLY A 309 -34.32 12.77 11.33
CA GLY A 309 -35.41 12.11 10.61
C GLY A 309 -36.14 11.05 11.43
N VAL A 310 -36.22 11.21 12.76
CA VAL A 310 -36.93 10.29 13.69
C VAL A 310 -38.08 10.95 14.43
#